data_AF-A0A0S8GAF5-F1
#
_entry.id   AF-A0A0S8GAF5-F1
#
_cell.length_a   1.000
_cell.length_b   1.000
_cell.length_c   1.000
_cell.angle_alpha   90.00
_cell.angle_beta   90.00
_cell.angle_gamma   90.00
#
_symmetry.space_group_name_H-M   'P 1'
#
loop_
_entity.id
_entity.type
_entity.pdbx_description
1 polymer ?
#
loop_
_entity_poly.entity_id
_entity_poly.type
_entity_poly.pdbx_seq_one_letter_code
_entity_poly.pdbx_strand_id
1 'polypeptide(L)'
;MKRYLIEIPHEAERIACYRAIHVFLASGSHFLTRCDWGCKDGIHKAWMTVEAESREAARRIIPPAFRNQARVVELQQFSMEEVETALSQHVA
;
A
#
# COMPACT_ATOMS: atom_id res chain seq x y z
N MET A 1 9.01 -2.27 -14.36
CA MET A 1 8.69 -2.47 -12.93
C MET A 1 7.18 -2.59 -12.79
N LYS A 2 6.68 -3.28 -11.77
CA LYS A 2 5.24 -3.42 -11.50
C LYS A 2 4.79 -2.39 -10.46
N ARG A 3 3.54 -1.92 -10.57
CA ARG A 3 2.96 -0.96 -9.63
C ARG A 3 2.29 -1.70 -8.47
N TYR A 4 2.53 -1.27 -7.24
CA TYR A 4 1.92 -1.86 -6.05
C TYR A 4 1.30 -0.80 -5.15
N LEU A 5 0.10 -1.06 -4.62
CA LEU A 5 -0.45 -0.38 -3.46
C LEU A 5 0.01 -1.12 -2.21
N ILE A 6 0.59 -0.39 -1.26
CA ILE A 6 0.91 -0.89 0.05
C ILE A 6 -0.05 -0.27 1.05
N GLU A 7 -0.71 -1.11 1.82
CA GLU A 7 -1.60 -0.75 2.93
C GLU A 7 -0.99 -1.21 4.24
N ILE A 8 -0.82 -0.28 5.17
CA ILE A 8 -0.09 -0.53 6.41
C ILE A 8 -1.00 -0.17 7.57
N PRO A 9 -1.79 -1.13 8.10
CA PRO A 9 -2.56 -0.89 9.31
C PRO A 9 -1.60 -0.60 10.47
N HIS A 10 -2.08 0.10 11.49
CA HIS A 10 -1.37 0.30 12.75
C HIS A 10 -2.38 0.52 13.88
N GLU A 11 -1.88 0.55 15.11
CA GLU A 11 -2.73 0.63 16.30
C GLU A 11 -3.52 1.95 16.37
N ALA A 12 -4.77 1.85 16.81
CA ALA A 12 -5.69 2.98 16.90
C ALA A 12 -5.48 3.86 18.13
N GLU A 13 -4.86 3.31 19.18
CA GLU A 13 -4.50 4.07 20.37
C GLU A 13 -3.65 5.29 19.96
N ARG A 14 -4.02 6.47 20.48
CA ARG A 14 -3.52 7.76 20.02
C ARG A 14 -1.99 7.81 19.98
N ILE A 15 -1.32 7.43 21.06
CA ILE A 15 0.13 7.50 21.16
C ILE A 15 0.78 6.47 20.23
N ALA A 16 0.25 5.24 20.15
CA ALA A 16 0.71 4.21 19.25
C ALA A 16 0.57 4.62 17.77
N CYS A 17 -0.53 5.29 17.41
CA CYS A 17 -0.75 5.83 16.08
C CYS A 17 0.31 6.90 15.71
N TYR A 18 0.55 7.87 16.58
CA TYR A 18 1.60 8.87 16.34
C TYR A 18 3.01 8.28 16.34
N ARG A 19 3.28 7.24 17.14
CA ARG A 19 4.55 6.51 17.09
C ARG A 19 4.75 5.82 15.75
N ALA A 20 3.71 5.21 15.18
CA ALA A 20 3.79 4.64 13.84
C ALA A 20 4.13 5.72 12.81
N ILE A 21 3.43 6.87 12.81
CA ILE A 21 3.74 8.01 11.93
C ILE A 21 5.19 8.47 12.09
N HIS A 22 5.66 8.62 13.34
CA HIS A 22 7.02 9.05 13.62
C HIS A 22 8.07 8.09 13.06
N VAL A 23 7.88 6.77 13.19
CA VAL A 23 8.81 5.77 12.62
C VAL A 23 8.93 5.91 11.10
N PHE A 24 7.82 6.17 10.41
CA PHE A 24 7.82 6.35 8.95
C PHE A 24 8.56 7.62 8.54
N LEU A 25 8.24 8.75 9.17
CA LEU A 25 8.85 10.04 8.85
C LEU A 25 10.35 10.09 9.23
N ALA A 26 10.73 9.45 10.33
CA ALA A 26 12.12 9.39 10.80
C ALA A 26 13.01 8.44 9.98
N SER A 27 12.43 7.55 9.17
CA SER A 27 13.20 6.57 8.38
C SER A 27 14.09 7.21 7.29
N GLY A 28 13.81 8.44 6.89
CA GLY A 28 14.51 9.13 5.79
C GLY A 28 14.29 8.53 4.40
N SER A 29 13.51 7.45 4.29
CA SER A 29 13.18 6.80 3.01
C SER A 29 12.21 7.65 2.21
N HIS A 30 12.56 7.98 0.96
CA HIS A 30 11.70 8.75 0.05
C HIS A 30 10.31 8.14 -0.13
N PHE A 31 10.20 6.81 -0.06
CA PHE A 31 8.91 6.12 -0.17
C PHE A 31 8.05 6.29 1.08
N LEU A 32 8.66 6.20 2.26
CA LEU A 32 7.95 6.20 3.53
C LEU A 32 7.53 7.61 3.98
N THR A 33 8.24 8.65 3.52
CA THR A 33 7.87 10.05 3.79
C THR A 33 6.70 10.54 2.94
N ARG A 34 6.31 9.81 1.89
CA ARG A 34 5.19 10.15 0.99
C ARG A 34 3.95 9.28 1.20
N CYS A 35 3.87 8.59 2.34
CA CYS A 35 2.67 7.85 2.70
C CYS A 35 1.50 8.81 2.96
N ASP A 36 0.32 8.44 2.45
CA ASP A 36 -0.95 9.05 2.79
C ASP A 36 -1.53 8.36 4.05
N TRP A 37 -2.20 9.13 4.90
CA TRP A 37 -2.63 8.67 6.24
C TRP A 37 -4.14 8.85 6.43
N GLY A 38 -4.80 7.79 6.90
CA GLY A 38 -6.23 7.83 7.22
C GLY A 38 -6.53 8.25 8.66
N CYS A 39 -5.51 8.47 9.49
CA CYS A 39 -5.65 8.56 10.95
C CYS A 39 -6.60 9.69 11.38
N LYS A 40 -6.62 10.82 10.66
CA LYS A 40 -7.53 11.94 10.95
C LYS A 40 -8.99 11.65 10.59
N ASP A 41 -9.22 10.65 9.75
CA ASP A 41 -10.53 10.16 9.33
C ASP A 41 -10.94 8.88 10.11
N GLY A 42 -10.22 8.55 11.19
CA GLY A 42 -10.48 7.35 12.00
C GLY A 42 -9.99 6.04 11.37
N ILE A 43 -9.34 6.09 10.20
CA ILE A 43 -8.78 4.92 9.54
C ILE A 43 -7.29 4.80 9.89
N HIS A 44 -6.96 3.96 10.86
CA HIS A 44 -5.57 3.74 11.32
C HIS A 44 -4.77 2.87 10.36
N LYS A 45 -4.51 3.43 9.17
CA LYS A 45 -3.79 2.83 8.07
C LYS A 45 -3.03 3.91 7.30
N ALA A 46 -1.85 3.54 6.81
CA ALA A 46 -1.11 4.31 5.82
C ALA A 46 -1.22 3.65 4.44
N TRP A 47 -1.20 4.46 3.38
CA TRP A 47 -1.15 4.00 2.00
C TRP A 47 0.06 4.59 1.27
N MET A 48 0.65 3.81 0.39
CA MET A 48 1.59 4.33 -0.60
C MET A 48 1.52 3.50 -1.88
N THR A 49 1.73 4.14 -3.01
CA THR A 49 1.95 3.45 -4.28
C THR A 49 3.44 3.45 -4.60
N VAL A 50 3.99 2.28 -4.94
CA VAL A 50 5.40 2.11 -5.29
C VAL A 50 5.54 1.32 -6.58
N GLU A 51 6.66 1.52 -7.27
CA GLU A 51 7.09 0.62 -8.34
C GLU A 51 8.19 -0.30 -7.82
N ALA A 52 8.08 -1.60 -8.09
CA ALA A 52 9.07 -2.59 -7.67
C ALA A 52 9.16 -3.75 -8.67
N GLU A 53 10.25 -4.53 -8.60
CA GLU A 53 10.45 -5.69 -9.45
C GLU A 53 9.54 -6.87 -9.08
N SER A 54 9.21 -7.01 -7.80
CA SER A 54 8.34 -8.05 -7.28
C SER A 54 7.54 -7.59 -6.06
N ARG A 55 6.54 -8.38 -5.66
CA ARG A 55 5.75 -8.14 -4.45
C ARG A 55 6.62 -8.16 -3.20
N GLU A 56 7.62 -9.03 -3.16
CA GLU A 56 8.61 -9.14 -2.08
C GLU A 56 9.53 -7.93 -2.05
N ALA A 57 9.93 -7.41 -3.21
CA ALA A 57 10.69 -6.17 -3.29
C ALA A 57 9.88 -4.98 -2.74
N ALA A 58 8.60 -4.85 -3.12
CA ALA A 58 7.70 -3.85 -2.55
C ALA A 58 7.54 -4.01 -1.02
N ARG A 59 7.40 -5.26 -0.53
CA ARG A 59 7.31 -5.55 0.92
C ARG A 59 8.53 -5.06 1.70
N ARG A 60 9.73 -5.14 1.11
CA ARG A 60 10.98 -4.74 1.79
C ARG A 60 11.08 -3.24 2.07
N ILE A 61 10.35 -2.40 1.33
CA ILE A 61 10.25 -0.95 1.56
C ILE A 61 9.63 -0.64 2.92
N ILE A 62 8.72 -1.51 3.40
CA ILE A 62 7.98 -1.33 4.65
C ILE A 62 8.94 -1.52 5.84
N PRO A 63 8.86 -0.69 6.91
CA PRO A 63 9.69 -0.90 8.09
C PRO A 63 9.42 -2.29 8.72
N PRO A 64 10.45 -2.97 9.25
CA PRO A 64 10.34 -4.36 9.72
C PRO A 64 9.16 -4.63 10.64
N ALA A 65 8.90 -3.72 11.59
CA ALA A 65 7.82 -3.83 12.58
C ALA A 65 6.40 -3.90 11.96
N PHE A 66 6.22 -3.40 10.73
CA PHE A 66 4.90 -3.33 10.07
C PHE A 66 4.77 -4.27 8.86
N ARG A 67 5.83 -4.99 8.48
CA ARG A 67 5.84 -5.83 7.26
C ARG A 67 4.78 -6.92 7.27
N ASN A 68 4.62 -7.58 8.42
CA ASN A 68 3.76 -8.76 8.54
C ASN A 68 2.28 -8.41 8.47
N GLN A 69 1.89 -7.25 9.00
CA GLN A 69 0.50 -6.77 8.98
C GLN A 69 0.14 -5.99 7.71
N ALA A 70 1.14 -5.56 6.93
CA ALA A 70 0.88 -4.82 5.71
C ALA A 70 0.33 -5.71 4.60
N ARG A 71 -0.56 -5.15 3.79
CA ARG A 71 -1.04 -5.75 2.54
C ARG A 71 -0.32 -5.08 1.37
N VAL A 72 0.30 -5.90 0.51
CA VAL A 72 0.90 -5.43 -0.75
C VAL A 72 0.00 -5.95 -1.86
N VAL A 73 -0.55 -5.06 -2.68
CA VAL A 73 -1.48 -5.35 -3.77
C VAL A 73 -0.83 -4.93 -5.08
N GLU A 74 -0.70 -5.85 -6.04
CA GLU A 74 -0.26 -5.50 -7.40
C GLU A 74 -1.40 -4.76 -8.10
N LEU A 75 -1.11 -3.62 -8.69
CA LEU A 75 -2.07 -2.78 -9.37
C LEU A 75 -1.95 -2.97 -10.88
N GLN A 76 -3.09 -3.10 -11.53
CA GLN A 76 -3.21 -3.15 -12.99
C GLN A 76 -4.20 -2.08 -13.45
N GLN A 77 -4.06 -1.66 -14.69
CA GLN A 77 -5.03 -0.84 -15.39
C GLN A 77 -5.61 -1.69 -16.52
N PHE A 78 -6.90 -1.52 -16.77
CA PHE A 78 -7.60 -2.23 -17.82
C PHE A 78 -7.90 -1.27 -18.98
N SER A 79 -7.87 -1.79 -20.21
CA SER A 79 -8.47 -1.11 -21.36
C SER A 79 -9.95 -1.50 -21.48
N MET A 80 -10.75 -0.64 -22.12
CA MET A 80 -12.16 -0.99 -22.41
C MET A 80 -12.25 -2.26 -23.26
N GLU A 81 -11.38 -2.39 -24.27
CA GLU A 81 -11.32 -3.56 -25.15
C GLU A 81 -11.06 -4.87 -24.40
N GLU A 82 -10.12 -4.87 -23.44
CA GLU A 82 -9.81 -6.03 -22.60
C GLU A 82 -11.05 -6.45 -21.79
N VAL A 83 -11.73 -5.49 -21.19
CA VAL A 83 -12.93 -5.73 -20.37
C VAL A 83 -14.09 -6.25 -21.23
N GLU A 84 -14.35 -5.63 -22.39
CA GLU A 84 -15.41 -6.04 -23.31
C GLU A 84 -15.17 -7.46 -23.85
N THR A 85 -13.91 -7.81 -24.15
CA THR A 85 -13.53 -9.16 -24.57
C THR A 85 -13.84 -10.18 -23.48
N ALA A 86 -13.47 -9.91 -22.23
CA ALA A 86 -13.74 -10.81 -21.11
C ALA A 86 -15.23 -10.99 -20.84
N LEU A 87 -16.03 -9.93 -20.92
CA LEU A 87 -17.48 -9.97 -20.71
C LEU A 87 -18.21 -10.77 -21.81
N SER A 88 -17.75 -10.66 -23.05
CA SER A 88 -18.36 -11.37 -24.19
C SER A 88 -18.12 -12.89 -24.13
N GLN A 89 -17.03 -13.33 -23.51
CA GLN A 89 -16.70 -14.74 -23.32
C GLN A 89 -17.55 -15.45 -22.24
N HIS A 90 -18.36 -14.72 -21.46
CA HIS A 90 -19.24 -15.28 -20.43
C HIS A 90 -20.68 -15.54 -20.89
N VAL A 91 -21.02 -15.26 -22.16
CA VAL A 91 -22.37 -15.44 -22.72
C VAL A 91 -22.50 -16.75 -23.52
N ALA A 92 -21.83 -17.83 -23.09
CA ALA A 92 -21.95 -19.18 -23.68
C ALA A 92 -22.62 -20.18 -22.73
#